data_AF-A0A952IGI4-F1
#
_entry.id   AF-A0A952IGI4-F1
#
_cell.length_a   1.000
_cell.length_b   1.000
_cell.length_c   1.000
_cell.angle_alpha   90.00
_cell.angle_beta   90.00
_cell.angle_gamma   90.00
#
_symmetry.space_group_name_H-M   'P 1'
#
loop_
_entity.id
_entity.type
_entity.pdbx_description
1 polymer ?
#
loop_
_entity_poly.entity_id
_entity_poly.type
_entity_poly.pdbx_seq_one_letter_code
_entity_poly.pdbx_strand_id
1 'polypeptide(L)'
;MKNKLKLMLAMPVLFSALAAAANECSEHARNPMEVSYCQVKASRYGGSLPSLYRFRKNSEKTQRLILKNPAQRAGVDLPPEIASPKRKQANIEHSMPEKKTRGKQQQVAAAQRPQAPSKAGVAHPLSACVLQQQQQQIQCSHGGFKLLNNRRKNQLQPGALERHNRLILPRQQHPNYIAHSKPQYLSQLYQIYLAKMLEIGLAGATMSYTKFVGTYQLHVNNGIDPRERFTTMFELLKNERKVNSVKARYNDQFPQNIEQCMHASNSLIVCDDVQNNWVFSK
;
A
#
# COMPACT_ATOMS: atom_id res chain seq x y z
N MET A 1 22.34 -51.52 -53.47
CA MET A 1 21.78 -52.59 -52.61
C MET A 1 21.13 -51.97 -51.37
N LYS A 2 19.89 -52.38 -51.09
CA LYS A 2 19.16 -52.33 -49.80
C LYS A 2 18.52 -51.01 -49.33
N ASN A 3 17.22 -50.93 -49.65
CA ASN A 3 16.14 -50.28 -48.91
C ASN A 3 16.13 -50.63 -47.40
N LYS A 4 15.58 -49.72 -46.57
CA LYS A 4 14.55 -49.96 -45.51
C LYS A 4 14.19 -48.61 -44.87
N LEU A 5 12.97 -48.08 -45.01
CA LEU A 5 11.68 -48.46 -44.39
C LEU A 5 11.50 -47.87 -42.97
N LYS A 6 10.64 -46.83 -42.92
CA LYS A 6 9.70 -46.37 -41.89
C LYS A 6 10.09 -46.44 -40.40
N LEU A 7 9.96 -45.30 -39.71
CA LEU A 7 8.99 -45.19 -38.61
C LEU A 7 8.61 -43.71 -38.38
N MET A 8 7.36 -43.37 -38.68
CA MET A 8 6.74 -42.14 -38.19
C MET A 8 6.39 -42.34 -36.72
N LEU A 9 7.03 -41.59 -35.83
CA LEU A 9 6.55 -41.45 -34.45
C LEU A 9 5.63 -40.23 -34.39
N ALA A 10 4.32 -40.48 -34.42
CA ALA A 10 3.33 -39.50 -34.02
C ALA A 10 3.48 -39.27 -32.51
N MET A 11 3.99 -38.09 -32.13
CA MET A 11 4.10 -37.65 -30.75
C MET A 11 2.72 -37.15 -30.29
N PRO A 12 2.06 -37.80 -29.31
CA PRO A 12 0.78 -37.31 -28.82
C PRO A 12 1.02 -36.02 -28.03
N VAL A 13 0.36 -34.96 -28.50
CA VAL A 13 0.30 -33.65 -27.86
C VAL A 13 -0.50 -33.80 -26.55
N LEU A 14 0.20 -33.99 -25.44
CA LEU A 14 -0.34 -33.85 -24.09
C LEU A 14 -0.43 -32.35 -23.74
N PHE A 15 -1.44 -31.66 -24.30
CA PHE A 15 -1.89 -30.36 -23.79
C PHE A 15 -3.12 -30.58 -22.93
N SER A 16 -2.94 -30.86 -21.64
CA SER A 16 -4.05 -30.93 -20.67
C SER A 16 -3.57 -30.51 -19.28
N ALA A 17 -3.06 -29.28 -19.16
CA ALA A 17 -2.73 -28.69 -17.85
C ALA A 17 -3.24 -27.24 -17.67
N LEU A 18 -4.00 -26.67 -18.61
CA LEU A 18 -4.48 -25.28 -18.50
C LEU A 18 -5.90 -25.12 -17.92
N ALA A 19 -6.67 -26.20 -17.76
CA ALA A 19 -8.07 -26.10 -17.31
C ALA A 19 -8.27 -26.16 -15.78
N ALA A 20 -7.30 -26.68 -15.01
CA ALA A 20 -7.49 -26.96 -13.58
C ALA A 20 -7.58 -25.70 -12.70
N ALA A 21 -6.81 -24.64 -13.01
CA ALA A 21 -6.76 -23.43 -12.17
C ALA A 21 -8.02 -22.52 -12.28
N ALA A 22 -8.81 -22.66 -13.35
CA ALA A 22 -10.04 -21.90 -13.52
C ALA A 22 -11.19 -22.42 -12.64
N ASN A 23 -11.20 -23.73 -12.34
CA ASN A 23 -12.25 -24.36 -11.53
C ASN A 23 -12.15 -23.97 -10.04
N GLU A 24 -10.95 -23.98 -9.44
CA GLU A 24 -10.81 -23.67 -8.01
C GLU A 24 -11.23 -22.24 -7.65
N CYS A 25 -10.91 -21.25 -8.50
CA CYS A 25 -11.35 -19.87 -8.25
C CYS A 25 -12.88 -19.75 -8.38
N SER A 26 -13.44 -20.35 -9.43
CA SER A 26 -14.86 -20.21 -9.76
C SER A 26 -15.77 -20.91 -8.73
N GLU A 27 -15.32 -22.03 -8.15
CA GLU A 27 -16.02 -22.72 -7.05
C GLU A 27 -16.18 -21.86 -5.80
N HIS A 28 -15.25 -20.92 -5.58
CA HIS A 28 -15.25 -20.03 -4.43
C HIS A 28 -15.87 -18.66 -4.72
N ALA A 29 -16.34 -18.40 -5.95
CA ALA A 29 -16.92 -17.13 -6.34
C ALA A 29 -18.31 -16.94 -5.69
N ARG A 30 -18.51 -15.81 -5.01
CA ARG A 30 -19.74 -15.55 -4.21
C ARG A 30 -20.78 -14.70 -4.92
N ASN A 31 -20.39 -14.04 -6.01
CA ASN A 31 -21.25 -13.12 -6.75
C ASN A 31 -20.77 -13.02 -8.21
N PRO A 32 -21.58 -12.44 -9.12
CA PRO A 32 -21.23 -12.34 -10.54
C PRO A 32 -19.92 -11.59 -10.81
N MET A 33 -19.56 -10.61 -9.96
CA MET A 33 -18.31 -9.88 -10.11
C MET A 33 -17.09 -10.77 -9.83
N GLU A 34 -17.19 -11.68 -8.85
CA GLU A 34 -16.15 -12.65 -8.54
C GLU A 34 -16.03 -13.73 -9.63
N VAL A 35 -17.13 -14.08 -10.31
CA VAL A 35 -17.12 -14.97 -11.47
C VAL A 35 -16.31 -14.35 -12.60
N SER A 36 -16.61 -13.10 -12.98
CA SER A 36 -15.82 -12.36 -13.99
C SER A 36 -14.36 -12.22 -13.55
N TYR A 37 -14.09 -11.96 -12.27
CA TYR A 37 -12.72 -11.93 -11.74
C TYR A 37 -11.99 -13.26 -11.98
N CYS A 38 -12.61 -14.41 -11.70
CA CYS A 38 -11.99 -15.72 -11.86
C CYS A 38 -11.70 -16.04 -13.33
N GLN A 39 -12.62 -15.69 -14.23
CA GLN A 39 -12.43 -15.83 -15.68
C GLN A 39 -11.25 -14.99 -16.18
N VAL A 40 -11.15 -13.74 -15.75
CA VAL A 40 -10.00 -12.88 -16.11
C VAL A 40 -8.72 -13.40 -15.47
N LYS A 41 -8.77 -13.91 -14.23
CA LYS A 41 -7.61 -14.44 -13.52
C LYS A 41 -7.01 -15.66 -14.20
N ALA A 42 -7.86 -16.51 -14.78
CA ALA A 42 -7.45 -17.66 -15.58
C ALA A 42 -6.93 -17.29 -16.98
N SER A 43 -7.22 -16.09 -17.46
CA SER A 43 -6.71 -15.60 -18.74
C SER A 43 -5.24 -15.14 -18.66
N ARG A 44 -4.61 -14.98 -19.83
CA ARG A 44 -3.25 -14.39 -19.94
C ARG A 44 -3.12 -12.96 -19.38
N TYR A 45 -4.23 -12.29 -19.07
CA TYR A 45 -4.27 -10.93 -18.52
C TYR A 45 -4.48 -10.89 -16.99
N GLY A 46 -4.66 -12.05 -16.36
CA GLY A 46 -4.91 -12.20 -14.92
C GLY A 46 -3.71 -11.93 -14.02
N GLY A 47 -2.49 -11.90 -14.56
CA GLY A 47 -1.25 -11.73 -13.78
C GLY A 47 -1.16 -10.40 -13.02
N SER A 48 -1.83 -9.35 -13.54
CA SER A 48 -1.88 -8.03 -12.91
C SER A 48 -2.97 -7.89 -11.82
N LEU A 49 -3.89 -8.86 -11.74
CA LEU A 49 -4.99 -8.80 -10.78
C LEU A 49 -4.49 -9.11 -9.35
N PRO A 50 -4.99 -8.39 -8.33
CA PRO A 50 -4.73 -8.73 -6.93
C PRO A 50 -5.26 -10.13 -6.59
N SER A 51 -4.95 -10.67 -5.42
CA SER A 51 -5.58 -11.93 -4.96
C SER A 51 -7.09 -11.76 -4.75
N LEU A 52 -7.85 -12.85 -4.81
CA LEU A 52 -9.32 -12.84 -4.63
C LEU A 52 -9.72 -12.23 -3.27
N TYR A 53 -8.95 -12.53 -2.22
CA TYR A 53 -9.14 -11.93 -0.90
C TYR A 53 -8.98 -10.40 -0.92
N ARG A 54 -7.97 -9.88 -1.62
CA ARG A 54 -7.76 -8.42 -1.75
C ARG A 54 -8.81 -7.79 -2.65
N PHE A 55 -9.22 -8.48 -3.71
CA PHE A 55 -10.30 -8.04 -4.60
C PHE A 55 -11.61 -7.81 -3.82
N ARG A 56 -11.99 -8.76 -2.97
CA ARG A 56 -13.19 -8.72 -2.11
C ARG A 56 -13.28 -7.52 -1.17
N LYS A 57 -12.15 -6.98 -0.71
CA LYS A 57 -12.12 -5.82 0.20
C LYS A 57 -12.48 -4.49 -0.47
N ASN A 58 -12.55 -4.46 -1.79
CA ASN A 58 -12.88 -3.25 -2.54
C ASN A 58 -14.40 -3.09 -2.66
N SER A 59 -14.89 -1.84 -2.72
CA SER A 59 -16.27 -1.55 -3.11
C SER A 59 -16.57 -2.07 -4.52
N GLU A 60 -17.84 -2.35 -4.83
CA GLU A 60 -18.23 -2.89 -6.15
C GLU A 60 -17.75 -1.99 -7.30
N LYS A 61 -17.86 -0.66 -7.15
CA LYS A 61 -17.32 0.31 -8.11
C LYS A 61 -15.81 0.15 -8.35
N THR A 62 -15.05 -0.11 -7.28
CA THR A 62 -13.61 -0.30 -7.36
C THR A 62 -13.26 -1.68 -7.93
N GLN A 63 -13.99 -2.73 -7.56
CA GLN A 63 -13.88 -4.06 -8.14
C GLN A 63 -14.06 -4.01 -9.67
N ARG A 64 -15.11 -3.30 -10.12
CA ARG A 64 -15.40 -3.05 -11.53
C ARG A 64 -14.26 -2.32 -12.24
N LEU A 65 -13.71 -1.27 -11.61
CA LEU A 65 -12.58 -0.52 -12.16
C LEU A 65 -11.32 -1.40 -12.30
N ILE A 66 -11.03 -2.22 -11.29
CA ILE A 66 -9.91 -3.17 -11.30
C ILE A 66 -10.06 -4.15 -12.47
N LEU A 67 -11.29 -4.63 -12.75
CA LEU A 67 -11.53 -5.60 -13.81
C LEU A 67 -11.68 -4.97 -15.20
N LYS A 68 -12.07 -3.70 -15.33
CA LYS A 68 -12.45 -3.07 -16.61
C LYS A 68 -11.49 -3.36 -17.77
N ASN A 69 -10.22 -2.96 -17.63
CA ASN A 69 -9.23 -3.11 -18.70
C ASN A 69 -8.79 -4.58 -18.90
N PRO A 70 -8.48 -5.35 -17.83
CA PRO A 70 -8.16 -6.77 -17.97
C PRO A 70 -9.30 -7.60 -18.59
N ALA A 71 -10.56 -7.35 -18.21
CA ALA A 71 -11.74 -8.06 -18.70
C ALA A 71 -12.00 -7.76 -20.17
N GLN A 72 -11.93 -6.49 -20.58
CA GLN A 72 -12.04 -6.10 -21.99
C GLN A 72 -10.99 -6.80 -22.85
N ARG A 73 -9.74 -6.87 -22.39
CA ARG A 73 -8.66 -7.54 -23.13
C ARG A 73 -8.83 -9.07 -23.18
N ALA A 74 -9.45 -9.64 -22.14
CA ALA A 74 -9.74 -11.05 -22.02
C ALA A 74 -11.04 -11.49 -22.73
N GLY A 75 -11.84 -10.55 -23.23
CA GLY A 75 -13.18 -10.84 -23.77
C GLY A 75 -14.15 -11.35 -22.69
N VAL A 76 -13.96 -10.93 -21.44
CA VAL A 76 -14.83 -11.29 -20.31
C VAL A 76 -15.79 -10.16 -20.03
N ASP A 77 -17.08 -10.46 -20.00
CA ASP A 77 -18.11 -9.49 -19.67
C ASP A 77 -18.18 -9.23 -18.16
N LEU A 78 -18.39 -7.97 -17.80
CA LEU A 78 -18.68 -7.57 -16.43
C LEU A 78 -20.19 -7.54 -16.22
N PRO A 79 -20.69 -7.96 -15.04
CA PRO A 79 -22.11 -7.89 -14.73
C PRO A 79 -22.60 -6.44 -14.80
N PRO A 80 -23.87 -6.15 -15.10
CA PRO A 80 -24.37 -4.78 -15.17
C PRO A 80 -24.22 -4.03 -13.83
N GLU A 81 -24.13 -2.70 -13.88
CA GLU A 81 -24.22 -1.89 -12.65
C GLU A 81 -25.65 -1.96 -12.12
N ILE A 82 -25.82 -2.54 -10.93
CA ILE A 82 -27.09 -2.49 -10.23
C ILE A 82 -27.21 -1.08 -9.66
N ALA A 83 -28.11 -0.27 -10.24
CA ALA A 83 -28.41 1.06 -9.73
C ALA A 83 -28.80 0.94 -8.25
N SER A 84 -27.98 1.48 -7.36
CA SER A 84 -28.30 1.51 -5.93
C SER A 84 -29.60 2.30 -5.73
N PRO A 85 -30.60 1.78 -5.00
CA PRO A 85 -31.82 2.53 -4.75
C PRO A 85 -31.47 3.79 -3.94
N LYS A 86 -31.88 4.96 -4.44
CA LYS A 86 -31.80 6.23 -3.69
C LYS A 86 -32.56 6.06 -2.38
N ARG A 87 -31.83 5.95 -1.27
CA ARG A 87 -32.41 5.94 0.07
C ARG A 87 -33.00 7.32 0.35
N LYS A 88 -34.31 7.45 0.19
CA LYS A 88 -35.09 8.58 0.71
C LYS A 88 -34.88 8.63 2.23
N GLN A 89 -34.54 9.81 2.75
CA GLN A 89 -34.63 10.09 4.18
C GLN A 89 -36.10 9.91 4.59
N ALA A 90 -36.35 8.93 5.45
CA ALA A 90 -37.58 8.81 6.21
C ALA A 90 -37.19 8.75 7.69
N ASN A 91 -37.67 9.75 8.41
CA ASN A 91 -37.59 9.93 9.83
C ASN A 91 -38.60 8.97 10.49
N ILE A 92 -38.17 7.97 11.26
CA ILE A 92 -39.01 7.29 12.26
C ILE A 92 -38.17 6.92 13.49
N GLU A 93 -38.75 7.24 14.63
CA GLU A 93 -38.36 7.07 16.02
C GLU A 93 -38.03 5.64 16.45
N HIS A 94 -37.30 5.59 17.57
CA HIS A 94 -37.25 4.55 18.60
C HIS A 94 -38.13 3.30 18.41
N SER A 95 -37.47 2.14 18.36
CA SER A 95 -37.71 1.06 19.33
C SER A 95 -36.61 0.00 19.20
N MET A 96 -35.86 -0.21 20.28
CA MET A 96 -35.00 -1.38 20.45
C MET A 96 -35.84 -2.65 20.49
N PRO A 97 -35.26 -3.77 20.03
CA PRO A 97 -35.26 -4.93 20.90
C PRO A 97 -33.84 -5.43 21.14
N GLU A 98 -33.52 -5.60 22.42
CA GLU A 98 -32.44 -6.45 22.88
C GLU A 98 -32.60 -7.87 22.31
N LYS A 99 -31.48 -8.47 21.88
CA LYS A 99 -31.19 -9.86 22.24
C LYS A 99 -29.69 -10.15 22.22
N LYS A 100 -29.24 -10.63 23.37
CA LYS A 100 -27.93 -11.24 23.65
C LYS A 100 -27.67 -12.43 22.72
N THR A 101 -26.46 -12.52 22.19
CA THR A 101 -25.76 -13.83 22.14
C THR A 101 -24.26 -13.67 22.31
N ARG A 102 -23.77 -14.40 23.31
CA ARG A 102 -22.38 -14.61 23.73
C ARG A 102 -21.68 -15.52 22.72
N GLY A 103 -20.46 -15.19 22.31
CA GLY A 103 -19.67 -16.05 21.42
C GLY A 103 -18.21 -15.61 21.27
N LYS A 104 -17.36 -16.08 22.20
CA LYS A 104 -15.89 -16.22 22.15
C LYS A 104 -15.09 -15.14 21.41
N GLN A 105 -14.59 -14.17 22.18
CA GLN A 105 -13.39 -13.40 21.82
C GLN A 105 -12.20 -14.35 21.72
N GLN A 106 -11.79 -14.64 20.49
CA GLN A 106 -10.47 -15.19 20.24
C GLN A 106 -9.50 -14.01 20.33
N GLN A 107 -8.79 -13.94 21.47
CA GLN A 107 -7.65 -13.05 21.67
C GLN A 107 -6.67 -13.27 20.53
N VAL A 108 -6.66 -12.37 19.55
CA VAL A 108 -5.52 -12.25 18.65
C VAL A 108 -4.47 -11.52 19.48
N ALA A 109 -3.49 -12.28 19.94
CA ALA A 109 -2.33 -11.77 20.66
C ALA A 109 -1.81 -10.51 19.95
N ALA A 110 -1.63 -9.45 20.72
CA ALA A 110 -1.04 -8.20 20.27
C ALA A 110 0.27 -8.53 19.53
N ALA A 111 0.25 -8.40 18.20
CA ALA A 111 1.47 -8.43 17.42
C ALA A 111 2.32 -7.25 17.91
N GLN A 112 3.36 -7.56 18.67
CA GLN A 112 4.31 -6.58 19.16
C GLN A 112 4.83 -5.81 17.94
N ARG A 113 4.52 -4.51 17.90
CA ARG A 113 5.03 -3.57 16.90
C ARG A 113 6.55 -3.65 16.95
N PRO A 114 7.26 -3.84 15.82
CA PRO A 114 8.71 -3.85 15.84
C PRO A 114 9.23 -2.52 16.40
N GLN A 115 9.72 -2.55 17.63
CA GLN A 115 10.49 -1.45 18.18
C GLN A 115 11.77 -1.36 17.35
N ALA A 116 11.99 -0.22 16.71
CA ALA A 116 13.24 0.04 16.00
C ALA A 116 14.41 -0.04 17.01
N PRO A 117 15.47 -0.81 16.76
CA PRO A 117 16.65 -0.80 17.62
C PRO A 117 17.38 0.53 17.44
N SER A 118 17.23 1.40 18.42
CA SER A 118 17.96 2.65 18.59
C SER A 118 19.46 2.36 18.72
N LYS A 119 20.22 2.78 17.70
CA LYS A 119 21.54 3.44 17.83
C LYS A 119 22.04 3.87 16.43
N ALA A 120 21.64 5.08 16.03
CA ALA A 120 22.37 6.03 15.19
C ALA A 120 21.56 7.34 15.19
N GLY A 121 21.94 8.27 16.08
CA GLY A 121 21.16 9.47 16.43
C GLY A 121 20.35 9.25 17.72
N VAL A 122 20.47 10.15 18.69
CA VAL A 122 19.74 10.09 19.97
C VAL A 122 18.24 10.28 19.69
N ALA A 123 17.53 9.19 19.43
CA ALA A 123 16.08 9.22 19.40
C ALA A 123 15.59 9.36 20.84
N HIS A 124 15.13 10.56 21.20
CA HIS A 124 14.50 10.77 22.49
C HIS A 124 13.23 9.91 22.59
N PRO A 125 12.94 9.28 23.74
CA PRO A 125 11.68 8.61 23.94
C PRO A 125 10.51 9.59 23.71
N LEU A 126 9.53 9.18 22.91
CA LEU A 126 8.30 9.98 22.68
C LEU A 126 7.44 10.14 23.96
N SER A 127 7.82 9.50 25.07
CA SER A 127 7.15 9.64 26.36
C SER A 127 7.12 11.08 26.88
N ALA A 128 8.06 11.93 26.44
CA ALA A 128 8.07 13.36 26.75
C ALA A 128 7.35 14.22 25.69
N CYS A 129 6.57 13.60 24.80
CA CYS A 129 5.82 14.28 23.75
C CYS A 129 4.31 14.18 24.00
N VAL A 130 3.61 15.28 23.73
CA VAL A 130 2.16 15.41 23.88
C VAL A 130 1.55 15.79 22.54
N LEU A 131 0.52 15.04 22.13
CA LEU A 131 -0.30 15.37 20.97
C LEU A 131 -1.22 16.55 21.29
N GLN A 132 -1.06 17.64 20.55
CA GLN A 132 -1.89 18.83 20.63
C GLN A 132 -2.81 18.87 19.40
N GLN A 133 -3.93 18.14 19.48
CA GLN A 133 -4.83 17.91 18.35
C GLN A 133 -5.41 19.22 17.77
N GLN A 134 -5.79 20.17 18.64
CA GLN A 134 -6.34 21.46 18.23
C GLN A 134 -5.36 22.28 17.40
N GLN A 135 -4.08 22.22 17.73
CA GLN A 135 -3.00 22.94 17.03
C GLN A 135 -2.34 22.10 15.93
N GLN A 136 -2.81 20.86 15.72
CA GLN A 136 -2.25 19.89 14.78
C GLN A 136 -0.73 19.74 14.92
N GLN A 137 -0.26 19.67 16.17
CA GLN A 137 1.17 19.59 16.48
C GLN A 137 1.46 18.56 17.56
N ILE A 138 2.72 18.16 17.64
CA ILE A 138 3.27 17.35 18.72
C ILE A 138 4.24 18.24 19.47
N GLN A 139 3.98 18.47 20.75
CA GLN A 139 4.89 19.22 21.60
C GLN A 139 5.75 18.25 22.39
N CYS A 140 7.07 18.30 22.19
CA CYS A 140 8.03 17.56 22.99
C CYS A 140 8.84 18.52 23.87
N SER A 141 9.56 17.99 24.85
CA SER A 141 10.50 18.75 25.69
C SER A 141 11.59 19.52 24.91
N HIS A 142 11.91 19.05 23.69
CA HIS A 142 13.00 19.54 22.85
C HIS A 142 12.51 20.30 21.60
N GLY A 143 11.23 20.64 21.55
CA GLY A 143 10.60 21.44 20.50
C GLY A 143 9.22 20.94 20.09
N GLY A 144 8.51 21.77 19.32
CA GLY A 144 7.23 21.43 18.71
C GLY A 144 7.43 20.91 17.28
N PHE A 145 6.55 20.00 16.85
CA PHE A 145 6.51 19.45 15.50
C PHE A 145 5.12 19.68 14.91
N LYS A 146 5.01 20.35 13.77
CA LYS A 146 3.75 20.68 13.10
C LYS A 146 3.39 19.64 12.05
N LEU A 147 2.11 19.31 11.93
CA LEU A 147 1.60 18.42 10.88
C LEU A 147 1.90 19.00 9.50
N LEU A 148 2.50 18.19 8.64
CA LEU A 148 2.77 18.54 7.26
C LEU A 148 1.61 18.11 6.35
N ASN A 149 1.20 19.03 5.48
CA ASN A 149 0.21 18.79 4.44
C ASN A 149 0.86 18.59 3.08
N ASN A 150 0.10 18.07 2.12
CA ASN A 150 0.55 18.10 0.73
C ASN A 150 0.68 19.56 0.25
N ARG A 151 1.75 19.83 -0.51
CA ARG A 151 2.06 21.16 -1.03
C ARG A 151 1.64 21.27 -2.48
N ARG A 152 1.10 22.42 -2.86
CA ARG A 152 0.80 22.77 -4.26
C ARG A 152 2.10 22.96 -5.05
N LYS A 153 2.02 22.89 -6.39
CA LYS A 153 3.19 22.99 -7.27
C LYS A 153 4.02 24.27 -7.03
N ASN A 154 3.36 25.40 -6.84
CA ASN A 154 4.00 26.70 -6.57
C ASN A 154 4.64 26.81 -5.17
N GLN A 155 4.44 25.83 -4.30
CA GLN A 155 5.05 25.77 -2.97
C GLN A 155 6.23 24.78 -2.94
N LEU A 156 6.54 24.11 -4.06
CA LEU A 156 7.68 23.21 -4.16
C LEU A 156 8.96 24.00 -4.40
N GLN A 157 10.09 23.45 -3.94
CA GLN A 157 11.39 24.02 -4.26
C GLN A 157 11.68 23.90 -5.77
N PRO A 158 12.43 24.84 -6.37
CA PRO A 158 12.94 24.69 -7.72
C PRO A 158 13.66 23.34 -7.88
N GLY A 159 13.43 22.65 -8.99
CA GLY A 159 14.04 21.33 -9.21
C GLY A 159 13.32 20.14 -8.57
N ALA A 160 12.33 20.36 -7.70
CA ALA A 160 11.65 19.27 -6.97
C ALA A 160 11.08 18.18 -7.89
N LEU A 161 10.55 18.56 -9.06
CA LEU A 161 9.97 17.62 -10.04
C LEU A 161 10.92 17.29 -11.21
N GLU A 162 12.16 17.79 -11.17
CA GLU A 162 13.11 17.64 -12.28
C GLU A 162 13.81 16.28 -12.29
N ARG A 163 14.43 15.95 -13.43
CA ARG A 163 15.08 14.64 -13.65
C ARG A 163 16.19 14.33 -12.63
N HIS A 164 16.87 15.34 -12.10
CA HIS A 164 17.95 15.16 -11.14
C HIS A 164 17.44 14.80 -9.73
N ASN A 165 16.21 15.18 -9.38
CA ASN A 165 15.64 14.76 -8.10
C ASN A 165 15.22 13.29 -8.19
N ARG A 166 15.98 12.36 -7.61
CA ARG A 166 15.70 10.92 -7.67
C ARG A 166 15.69 10.30 -6.28
N LEU A 167 14.80 9.34 -6.08
CA LEU A 167 14.85 8.47 -4.92
C LEU A 167 15.89 7.37 -5.16
N ILE A 168 16.96 7.40 -4.37
CA ILE A 168 18.03 6.41 -4.40
C ILE A 168 18.07 5.76 -3.02
N LEU A 169 17.71 4.48 -2.97
CA LEU A 169 17.80 3.69 -1.75
C LEU A 169 19.15 2.93 -1.76
N PRO A 170 20.06 3.19 -0.80
CA PRO A 170 21.35 2.52 -0.74
C PRO A 170 21.19 1.02 -0.52
N ARG A 171 22.20 0.23 -0.90
CA ARG A 171 22.24 -1.20 -0.61
C ARG A 171 22.73 -1.44 0.83
N GLN A 172 22.29 -2.53 1.45
CA GLN A 172 22.76 -2.87 2.80
C GLN A 172 24.29 -3.11 2.85
N GLN A 173 24.89 -3.57 1.74
CA GLN A 173 26.33 -3.79 1.64
C GLN A 173 27.16 -2.50 1.60
N HIS A 174 26.53 -1.33 1.46
CA HIS A 174 27.24 -0.06 1.46
C HIS A 174 27.89 0.20 2.84
N PRO A 175 29.12 0.75 2.94
CA PRO A 175 29.84 0.90 4.20
C PRO A 175 29.04 1.53 5.35
N ASN A 176 28.22 2.54 5.04
CA ASN A 176 27.36 3.22 6.02
C ASN A 176 26.19 2.36 6.57
N TYR A 177 25.94 1.18 6.00
CA TYR A 177 24.79 0.33 6.35
C TYR A 177 25.17 -1.14 6.63
N ILE A 178 26.41 -1.54 6.36
CA ILE A 178 26.84 -2.94 6.48
C ILE A 178 26.76 -3.46 7.91
N ALA A 179 27.01 -2.59 8.89
CA ALA A 179 26.91 -2.90 10.32
C ALA A 179 25.47 -2.81 10.85
N HIS A 180 24.50 -2.34 10.06
CA HIS A 180 23.13 -2.20 10.52
C HIS A 180 22.41 -3.54 10.49
N SER A 181 21.68 -3.83 11.58
CA SER A 181 20.64 -4.86 11.54
C SER A 181 19.59 -4.53 10.48
N LYS A 182 18.88 -5.54 9.98
CA LYS A 182 17.84 -5.34 8.96
C LYS A 182 16.78 -4.29 9.37
N PRO A 183 16.25 -4.28 10.62
CA PRO A 183 15.31 -3.24 11.03
C PRO A 183 15.92 -1.83 11.04
N GLN A 184 17.18 -1.68 11.45
CA GLN A 184 17.89 -0.40 11.43
C GLN A 184 18.08 0.09 9.98
N TYR A 185 18.53 -0.79 9.09
CA TYR A 185 18.69 -0.47 7.67
C TYR A 185 17.36 -0.03 7.04
N LEU A 186 16.26 -0.76 7.28
CA LEU A 186 14.93 -0.40 6.76
C LEU A 186 14.41 0.92 7.35
N SER A 187 14.70 1.20 8.62
CA SER A 187 14.35 2.48 9.25
C SER A 187 15.09 3.64 8.57
N GLN A 188 16.38 3.45 8.23
CA GLN A 188 17.14 4.46 7.49
C GLN A 188 16.62 4.66 6.06
N LEU A 189 16.27 3.59 5.35
CA LEU A 189 15.65 3.71 4.02
C LEU A 189 14.31 4.45 4.08
N TYR A 190 13.52 4.22 5.14
CA TYR A 190 12.26 4.91 5.33
C TYR A 190 12.43 6.42 5.51
N GLN A 191 13.49 6.87 6.19
CA GLN A 191 13.84 8.28 6.30
C GLN A 191 14.13 8.91 4.93
N ILE A 192 14.94 8.22 4.12
CA ILE A 192 15.26 8.67 2.75
C ILE A 192 13.98 8.77 1.90
N TYR A 193 13.11 7.76 2.00
CA TYR A 193 11.82 7.77 1.34
C TYR A 193 10.96 8.97 1.76
N LEU A 194 10.80 9.22 3.06
CA LEU A 194 10.01 10.34 3.57
C LEU A 194 10.55 11.67 3.07
N ALA A 195 11.86 11.90 3.21
CA ALA A 195 12.50 13.12 2.73
C ALA A 195 12.17 13.39 1.26
N LYS A 196 12.28 12.36 0.40
CA LYS A 196 11.93 12.48 -1.03
C LYS A 196 10.45 12.75 -1.28
N MET A 197 9.55 12.13 -0.53
CA MET A 197 8.12 12.45 -0.64
C MET A 197 7.81 13.90 -0.23
N LEU A 198 8.50 14.41 0.80
CA LEU A 198 8.35 15.80 1.24
C LEU A 198 8.86 16.80 0.20
N GLU A 199 9.99 16.51 -0.46
CA GLU A 199 10.53 17.35 -1.55
C GLU A 199 9.51 17.56 -2.68
N ILE A 200 8.75 16.52 -3.04
CA ILE A 200 7.69 16.61 -4.09
C ILE A 200 6.31 17.02 -3.55
N GLY A 201 6.27 17.42 -2.27
CA GLY A 201 5.09 17.97 -1.60
C GLY A 201 4.01 16.96 -1.27
N LEU A 202 4.38 15.70 -1.01
CA LEU A 202 3.44 14.60 -0.75
C LEU A 202 3.43 14.11 0.70
N ALA A 203 3.47 15.03 1.68
CA ALA A 203 3.48 14.68 3.09
C ALA A 203 2.26 13.85 3.53
N GLY A 204 1.05 14.26 3.11
CA GLY A 204 -0.22 13.60 3.41
C GLY A 204 -0.58 12.45 2.46
N ALA A 205 0.35 12.02 1.60
CA ALA A 205 0.21 10.86 0.71
C ALA A 205 1.38 9.88 0.85
N THR A 206 2.11 9.96 1.97
CA THR A 206 3.19 9.04 2.30
C THR A 206 2.66 7.73 2.84
N MET A 207 3.42 6.65 2.66
CA MET A 207 3.12 5.37 3.32
C MET A 207 3.66 5.35 4.75
N SER A 208 2.97 4.63 5.63
CA SER A 208 3.50 4.32 6.96
C SER A 208 4.73 3.42 6.91
N TYR A 209 5.49 3.40 8.00
CA TYR A 209 6.67 2.54 8.11
C TYR A 209 6.32 1.06 7.88
N THR A 210 5.23 0.60 8.48
CA THR A 210 4.72 -0.77 8.32
C THR A 210 4.45 -1.10 6.85
N LYS A 211 3.79 -0.19 6.12
CA LYS A 211 3.49 -0.37 4.70
C LYS A 211 4.75 -0.30 3.83
N PHE A 212 5.70 0.58 4.16
CA PHE A 212 7.00 0.65 3.51
C PHE A 212 7.77 -0.67 3.62
N VAL A 213 7.94 -1.18 4.84
CA VAL A 213 8.64 -2.43 5.11
C VAL A 213 7.93 -3.61 4.45
N GLY A 214 6.59 -3.67 4.54
CA GLY A 214 5.79 -4.71 3.89
C GLY A 214 5.97 -4.73 2.37
N THR A 215 5.93 -3.56 1.73
CA THR A 215 6.18 -3.44 0.28
C THR A 215 7.61 -3.82 -0.08
N TYR A 216 8.61 -3.38 0.70
CA TYR A 216 10.01 -3.74 0.49
C TYR A 216 10.19 -5.27 0.53
N GLN A 217 9.67 -5.92 1.58
CA GLN A 217 9.79 -7.37 1.74
C GLN A 217 9.02 -8.13 0.67
N LEU A 218 7.86 -7.63 0.24
CA LEU A 218 7.11 -8.22 -0.86
C LEU A 218 7.93 -8.23 -2.16
N HIS A 219 8.65 -7.15 -2.48
CA HIS A 219 9.51 -7.13 -3.66
C HIS A 219 10.67 -8.13 -3.54
N VAL A 220 11.34 -8.15 -2.39
CA VAL A 220 12.41 -9.14 -2.11
C VAL A 220 11.91 -10.57 -2.30
N ASN A 221 10.75 -10.91 -1.73
CA ASN A 221 10.18 -12.26 -1.81
C ASN A 221 9.80 -12.67 -3.25
N ASN A 222 9.55 -11.69 -4.12
CA ASN A 222 9.22 -11.93 -5.52
C ASN A 222 10.45 -11.87 -6.44
N GLY A 223 11.67 -11.83 -5.90
CA GLY A 223 12.90 -11.71 -6.69
C GLY A 223 13.05 -10.36 -7.42
N ILE A 224 12.35 -9.33 -6.97
CA ILE A 224 12.35 -7.99 -7.54
C ILE A 224 13.24 -7.10 -6.68
N ASP A 225 14.11 -6.29 -7.29
CA ASP A 225 14.89 -5.29 -6.54
C ASP A 225 13.95 -4.22 -5.97
N PRO A 226 13.74 -4.16 -4.63
CA PRO A 226 12.87 -3.15 -4.03
C PRO A 226 13.38 -1.73 -4.31
N ARG A 227 14.70 -1.51 -4.38
CA ARG A 227 15.28 -0.19 -4.57
C ARG A 227 14.84 0.40 -5.91
N GLU A 228 14.96 -0.39 -6.97
CA GLU A 228 14.52 0.01 -8.31
C GLU A 228 13.01 0.25 -8.38
N ARG A 229 12.20 -0.55 -7.66
CA ARG A 229 10.74 -0.35 -7.60
C ARG A 229 10.36 0.93 -6.90
N PHE A 230 11.01 1.25 -5.78
CA PHE A 230 10.79 2.52 -5.09
C PHE A 230 11.26 3.71 -5.94
N THR A 231 12.42 3.61 -6.62
CA THR A 231 12.87 4.63 -7.58
C THR A 231 11.85 4.83 -8.69
N THR A 232 11.35 3.75 -9.30
CA THR A 232 10.34 3.82 -10.36
C THR A 232 9.04 4.46 -9.87
N MET A 233 8.54 4.04 -8.70
CA MET A 233 7.36 4.63 -8.08
C MET A 233 7.53 6.14 -7.86
N PHE A 234 8.69 6.57 -7.38
CA PHE A 234 8.98 7.99 -7.16
C PHE A 234 8.99 8.80 -8.46
N GLU A 235 9.58 8.27 -9.54
CA GLU A 235 9.54 8.94 -10.85
C GLU A 235 8.12 9.04 -11.42
N LEU A 236 7.30 8.00 -11.26
CA LEU A 236 5.88 8.04 -11.62
C LEU A 236 5.14 9.14 -10.84
N LEU A 237 5.33 9.19 -9.53
CA LEU A 237 4.73 10.24 -8.68
C LEU A 237 5.18 11.63 -9.10
N LYS A 238 6.48 11.85 -9.38
CA LYS A 238 6.96 13.14 -9.90
C LYS A 238 6.27 13.53 -11.20
N ASN A 239 6.15 12.60 -12.15
CA ASN A 239 5.53 12.86 -13.43
C ASN A 239 4.03 13.18 -13.27
N GLU A 240 3.33 12.43 -12.41
CA GLU A 240 1.94 12.76 -12.05
C GLU A 240 1.84 14.13 -11.39
N ARG A 241 2.78 14.50 -10.52
CA ARG A 241 2.79 15.80 -9.83
C ARG A 241 3.03 16.99 -10.77
N LYS A 242 3.70 16.79 -11.91
CA LYS A 242 3.86 17.85 -12.92
C LYS A 242 2.52 18.27 -13.50
N VAL A 243 1.64 17.30 -13.76
CA VAL A 243 0.36 17.53 -14.43
C VAL A 243 -0.77 17.73 -13.42
N ASN A 244 -0.83 16.93 -12.35
CA ASN A 244 -1.94 16.87 -11.41
C ASN A 244 -1.71 17.72 -10.17
N SER A 245 -2.77 18.36 -9.68
CA SER A 245 -2.80 18.98 -8.36
C SER A 245 -3.16 17.96 -7.29
N VAL A 246 -2.73 18.21 -6.06
CA VAL A 246 -3.04 17.37 -4.90
C VAL A 246 -3.83 18.18 -3.88
N LYS A 247 -4.78 17.51 -3.20
CA LYS A 247 -5.45 18.12 -2.04
C LYS A 247 -4.44 18.25 -0.92
N ALA A 248 -4.48 19.37 -0.19
CA ALA A 248 -3.63 19.58 0.98
C ALA A 248 -3.78 18.43 2.00
N ARG A 249 -5.04 17.98 2.19
CA ARG A 249 -5.41 16.82 2.99
C ARG A 249 -6.53 16.03 2.32
N TYR A 250 -6.60 14.73 2.59
CA TYR A 250 -7.67 13.85 2.09
C TYR A 250 -8.74 13.56 3.15
N ASN A 251 -8.42 13.76 4.43
CA ASN A 251 -9.33 13.67 5.56
C ASN A 251 -8.83 14.58 6.68
N ASP A 252 -9.71 14.85 7.65
CA ASP A 252 -9.42 15.66 8.84
C ASP A 252 -9.02 14.80 10.05
N GLN A 253 -8.79 13.50 9.85
CA GLN A 253 -8.38 12.59 10.91
C GLN A 253 -7.01 12.98 11.45
N PHE A 254 -6.79 12.71 12.73
CA PHE A 254 -5.57 13.03 13.46
C PHE A 254 -5.21 11.84 14.35
N PRO A 255 -3.92 11.57 14.62
CA PRO A 255 -3.54 10.49 15.53
C PRO A 255 -4.21 10.65 16.88
N GLN A 256 -4.74 9.54 17.39
CA GLN A 256 -5.53 9.55 18.63
C GLN A 256 -4.64 9.60 19.86
N ASN A 257 -3.44 9.01 19.77
CA ASN A 257 -2.54 8.87 20.91
C ASN A 257 -1.08 8.82 20.43
N ILE A 258 -0.14 9.19 21.31
CA ILE A 258 1.28 9.38 20.93
C ILE A 258 1.97 8.03 20.67
N GLU A 259 1.39 6.94 21.17
CA GLU A 259 1.84 5.56 20.97
C GLU A 259 1.68 5.11 19.51
N GLN A 260 0.86 5.82 18.73
CA GLN A 260 0.78 5.65 17.27
C GLN A 260 2.02 6.21 16.55
N CYS A 261 2.89 6.94 17.24
CA CYS A 261 3.97 7.69 16.65
C CYS A 261 5.35 7.06 16.87
N MET A 262 6.28 7.39 15.97
CA MET A 262 7.69 7.06 16.07
C MET A 262 8.53 8.24 15.55
N HIS A 263 9.72 8.40 16.11
CA HIS A 263 10.73 9.26 15.47
C HIS A 263 11.14 8.63 14.14
N ALA A 264 10.90 9.37 13.05
CA ALA A 264 11.47 9.03 11.76
C ALA A 264 12.90 9.57 11.69
N SER A 265 13.13 10.82 12.08
CA SER A 265 14.46 11.43 12.20
C SER A 265 14.48 12.44 13.37
N ASN A 266 15.60 13.16 13.54
CA ASN A 266 15.70 14.23 14.53
C ASN A 266 14.74 15.41 14.27
N SER A 267 14.28 15.57 13.02
CA SER A 267 13.36 16.64 12.61
C SER A 267 11.97 16.14 12.23
N LEU A 268 11.75 14.82 12.19
CA LEU A 268 10.50 14.22 11.74
C LEU A 268 9.93 13.23 12.75
N ILE A 269 8.65 13.39 13.07
CA ILE A 269 7.85 12.40 13.77
C ILE A 269 6.80 11.88 12.79
N VAL A 270 6.58 10.57 12.78
CA VAL A 270 5.53 9.95 11.97
C VAL A 270 4.58 9.18 12.86
N CYS A 271 3.29 9.40 12.67
CA CYS A 271 2.23 8.63 13.31
C CYS A 271 1.46 7.85 12.26
N ASP A 272 1.05 6.63 12.61
CA ASP A 272 0.21 5.81 11.74
C ASP A 272 -0.74 4.91 12.55
N ASP A 273 -1.92 4.67 11.97
CA ASP A 273 -2.93 3.74 12.47
C ASP A 273 -3.14 2.56 11.48
N VAL A 274 -2.11 2.27 10.66
CA VAL A 274 -2.15 1.37 9.48
C VAL A 274 -2.91 1.93 8.27
N GLN A 275 -4.00 2.69 8.47
CA GLN A 275 -4.81 3.23 7.38
C GLN A 275 -4.31 4.60 6.91
N ASN A 276 -3.95 5.45 7.87
CA ASN A 276 -3.50 6.80 7.71
C ASN A 276 -2.02 6.92 8.09
N ASN A 277 -1.36 7.92 7.52
CA ASN A 277 0.00 8.30 7.87
C ASN A 277 0.06 9.82 8.04
N TRP A 278 0.58 10.26 9.17
CA TRP A 278 0.76 11.67 9.50
C TRP A 278 2.24 11.96 9.72
N VAL A 279 2.76 12.95 8.99
CA VAL A 279 4.16 13.36 9.09
C VAL A 279 4.21 14.72 9.75
N PHE A 280 4.97 14.85 10.83
CA PHE A 280 5.20 16.08 11.54
C PHE A 280 6.66 16.52 11.37
N SER A 281 6.90 17.82 11.19
CA SER A 281 8.24 18.40 11.15
C SER A 281 8.41 19.42 12.24
N LYS A 282 9.62 19.49 12.80
CA LYS A 282 10.07 20.61 13.63
C LYS A 282 9.88 21.94 12.92
#